data_AF-A0A973M8D0-F1
#
_entry.id   AF-A0A973M8D0-F1
#
_cell.length_a   1.000
_cell.length_b   1.000
_cell.length_c   1.000
_cell.angle_alpha   90.00
_cell.angle_beta   90.00
_cell.angle_gamma   90.00
#
_symmetry.space_group_name_H-M   'P 1'
#
loop_
_entity.id
_entity.type
_entity.pdbx_description
1 polymer ?
#
loop_
_entity_poly.entity_id
_entity_poly.type
_entity_poly.pdbx_seq_one_letter_code
_entity_poly.pdbx_strand_id
1 'polypeptide(L)'
;MRQIVMRATSGKLDPHELEESIRHDDRPEMRYRRAIVAVSLIGMASMGIVSLLQMGIVRKLPEPHTKWPKFDTVKVNTSKEAYSYGMPDGSLVLVTHAMNIAIAAAGPADRYEKRKWLPLAAIASALPQALMAAKYLFYQMPKVDKAWCPYCVVDALTHFATLGLALPEALRVVRPETAAPAGATG
;
A
#
# COMPACT_ATOMS: atom_id res chain seq x y z
N MET A 1 -23.15 16.14 5.73
CA MET A 1 -22.01 15.69 4.89
C MET A 1 -21.65 14.21 5.07
N ARG A 2 -21.64 13.64 6.28
CA ARG A 2 -21.32 12.22 6.56
C ARG A 2 -22.13 11.19 5.74
N GLN A 3 -23.42 11.45 5.52
CA GLN A 3 -24.29 10.54 4.77
C GLN A 3 -24.11 10.56 3.25
N ILE A 4 -23.58 11.65 2.69
CA ILE A 4 -23.39 11.77 1.23
C ILE A 4 -22.17 10.94 0.79
N VAL A 5 -21.10 10.95 1.60
CA VAL A 5 -19.90 10.14 1.36
C VAL A 5 -20.22 8.64 1.50
N MET A 6 -21.01 8.25 2.52
CA MET A 6 -21.44 6.85 2.69
C MET A 6 -22.33 6.35 1.54
N ARG A 7 -23.21 7.19 0.99
CA ARG A 7 -24.05 6.82 -0.15
C ARG A 7 -23.27 6.67 -1.45
N ALA A 8 -22.22 7.46 -1.65
CA ALA A 8 -21.37 7.37 -2.83
C ALA A 8 -20.50 6.09 -2.82
N THR A 9 -20.07 5.62 -1.66
CA THR A 9 -19.31 4.37 -1.49
C THR A 9 -20.16 3.14 -1.25
N SER A 10 -21.45 3.30 -0.91
CA SER A 10 -22.41 2.21 -0.73
C SER A 10 -23.71 2.45 -1.51
N GLY A 11 -23.70 2.34 -2.84
CA GLY A 11 -24.95 2.11 -3.58
C GLY A 11 -25.68 0.91 -2.97
N LYS A 12 -26.87 1.14 -2.40
CA LYS A 12 -27.87 0.18 -1.86
C LYS A 12 -27.35 -1.18 -1.33
N LEU A 13 -26.15 -1.29 -0.77
CA LEU A 13 -25.70 -2.52 -0.12
C LEU A 13 -26.09 -2.43 1.35
N ASP A 14 -26.77 -3.47 1.82
CA ASP A 14 -27.07 -3.63 3.23
C ASP A 14 -25.74 -3.75 4.02
N PRO A 15 -25.55 -3.01 5.13
CA PRO A 15 -24.30 -3.09 5.90
C PRO A 15 -23.94 -4.51 6.36
N HIS A 16 -24.94 -5.36 6.63
CA HIS A 16 -24.71 -6.75 7.02
C HIS A 16 -24.14 -7.58 5.86
N GLU A 17 -24.71 -7.45 4.66
CA GLU A 17 -24.17 -8.10 3.44
C GLU A 17 -22.74 -7.66 3.13
N LEU A 18 -22.42 -6.37 3.36
CA LEU A 18 -21.06 -5.86 3.17
C LEU A 18 -20.09 -6.44 4.21
N GLU A 19 -20.49 -6.49 5.49
CA GLU A 19 -19.67 -7.11 6.54
C GLU A 19 -19.39 -8.58 6.21
N GLU A 20 -20.43 -9.33 5.88
CA GLU A 20 -20.33 -10.75 5.56
C GLU A 20 -19.41 -10.99 4.37
N SER A 21 -19.55 -10.19 3.30
CA SER A 21 -18.65 -10.24 2.14
C SER A 21 -17.20 -9.93 2.53
N ILE A 22 -16.95 -8.87 3.31
CA ILE A 22 -15.58 -8.51 3.70
C ILE A 22 -14.93 -9.60 4.54
N ARG A 23 -15.68 -10.23 5.45
CA ARG A 23 -15.16 -11.19 6.42
C ARG A 23 -15.07 -12.62 5.90
N HIS A 24 -16.02 -13.07 5.11
CA HIS A 24 -16.22 -14.50 4.82
C HIS A 24 -16.17 -14.86 3.33
N ASP A 25 -16.17 -13.89 2.41
CA ASP A 25 -16.06 -14.20 0.98
C ASP A 25 -14.64 -14.69 0.65
N ASP A 26 -14.56 -15.89 0.05
CA ASP A 26 -13.31 -16.59 -0.27
C ASP A 26 -12.85 -16.38 -1.71
N ARG A 27 -13.57 -15.58 -2.49
CA ARG A 27 -13.18 -15.28 -3.87
C ARG A 27 -11.79 -14.63 -3.93
N PRO A 28 -10.99 -14.89 -4.98
CA PRO A 28 -9.62 -14.38 -5.10
C PRO A 28 -9.50 -12.86 -4.91
N GLU A 29 -10.49 -12.10 -5.34
CA GLU A 29 -10.51 -10.63 -5.25
C GLU A 29 -10.48 -10.16 -3.80
N MET A 30 -11.26 -10.80 -2.92
CA MET A 30 -11.27 -10.46 -1.49
C MET A 30 -9.97 -10.86 -0.82
N ARG A 31 -9.37 -11.99 -1.23
CA ARG A 31 -8.06 -12.42 -0.73
C ARG A 31 -6.97 -11.40 -1.08
N TYR A 32 -6.95 -10.88 -2.31
CA TYR A 32 -6.00 -9.84 -2.69
C TYR A 32 -6.22 -8.53 -1.92
N ARG A 33 -7.47 -8.12 -1.71
CA ARG A 33 -7.77 -6.91 -0.91
C ARG A 33 -7.37 -7.06 0.56
N ARG A 34 -7.65 -8.20 1.18
CA ARG A 34 -7.19 -8.50 2.55
C ARG A 34 -5.66 -8.50 2.62
N ALA A 35 -4.99 -9.04 1.60
CA ALA A 35 -3.54 -8.98 1.49
C ALA A 35 -3.03 -7.53 1.36
N ILE A 36 -3.68 -6.68 0.54
CA ILE A 36 -3.35 -5.24 0.44
C ILE A 36 -3.45 -4.56 1.81
N VAL A 37 -4.53 -4.83 2.56
CA VAL A 37 -4.69 -4.29 3.91
C VAL A 37 -3.57 -4.77 4.83
N ALA A 38 -3.24 -6.06 4.81
CA ALA A 38 -2.17 -6.62 5.63
C ALA A 38 -0.80 -6.00 5.31
N VAL A 39 -0.42 -5.91 4.02
CA VAL A 39 0.87 -5.30 3.63
C VAL A 39 0.89 -3.80 3.91
N SER A 40 -0.24 -3.10 3.76
CA SER A 40 -0.33 -1.67 4.10
C SER A 40 -0.15 -1.45 5.61
N LEU A 41 -0.70 -2.33 6.45
CA LEU A 41 -0.48 -2.27 7.91
C LEU A 41 0.98 -2.56 8.28
N ILE A 42 1.65 -3.47 7.57
CA ILE A 42 3.10 -3.71 7.74
C ILE A 42 3.89 -2.45 7.36
N GLY A 43 3.56 -1.83 6.21
CA GLY A 43 4.15 -0.57 5.77
C GLY A 43 3.93 0.55 6.81
N MET A 44 2.71 0.67 7.34
CA MET A 44 2.39 1.63 8.40
C MET A 44 3.18 1.37 9.68
N ALA A 45 3.32 0.12 10.12
CA ALA A 45 4.14 -0.18 11.30
C ALA A 45 5.60 0.25 11.08
N SER A 46 6.15 -0.02 9.90
CA SER A 46 7.50 0.37 9.51
C SER A 46 7.69 1.89 9.49
N MET A 47 6.79 2.61 8.81
CA MET A 47 6.85 4.07 8.69
C MET A 47 6.46 4.79 9.98
N GLY A 48 5.63 4.19 10.82
CA GLY A 48 5.38 4.67 12.18
C GLY A 48 6.66 4.74 13.00
N ILE A 49 7.48 3.69 12.96
CA ILE A 49 8.78 3.65 13.64
C ILE A 49 9.72 4.72 13.07
N VAL A 50 9.76 4.90 11.74
CA VAL A 50 10.57 5.95 11.09
C VAL A 50 10.07 7.35 11.48
N SER A 51 8.77 7.59 11.53
CA SER A 51 8.19 8.86 11.98
C SER A 51 8.58 9.18 13.41
N LEU A 52 8.64 8.19 14.32
CA LEU A 52 9.13 8.41 15.69
C LEU A 52 10.58 8.92 15.70
N LEU A 53 11.43 8.38 14.82
CA LEU A 53 12.81 8.84 14.66
C LEU A 53 12.86 10.27 14.08
N GLN A 54 12.11 10.55 13.02
CA GLN A 54 12.13 11.85 12.34
C GLN A 54 11.52 12.99 13.14
N MET A 55 10.56 12.68 14.00
CA MET A 55 9.99 13.63 14.95
C MET A 55 10.87 13.82 16.19
N GLY A 56 11.99 13.08 16.30
CA GLY A 56 12.92 13.17 17.41
C GLY A 56 12.43 12.54 18.73
N ILE A 57 11.33 11.78 18.68
CA ILE A 57 10.81 11.02 19.85
C ILE A 57 11.79 9.92 20.23
N VAL A 58 12.39 9.29 19.21
CA VAL A 58 13.46 8.30 19.37
C VAL A 58 14.71 8.81 18.65
N ARG A 59 15.90 8.59 19.22
CA ARG A 59 17.17 9.08 18.65
C ARG A 59 17.88 8.08 17.74
N LYS A 60 17.61 6.79 17.91
CA LYS A 60 18.22 5.70 17.15
C LYS A 60 17.27 4.51 17.10
N LEU A 61 17.22 3.83 15.97
CA LEU A 61 16.43 2.61 15.79
C LEU A 61 17.32 1.36 15.88
N PRO A 62 16.74 0.19 16.21
CA PRO A 62 17.43 -1.08 16.08
C PRO A 62 17.78 -1.34 14.61
N GLU A 63 19.07 -1.61 14.34
CA GLU A 63 19.58 -1.83 12.99
C GLU A 63 20.47 -3.07 12.95
N PRO A 64 20.42 -3.89 11.87
CA PRO A 64 21.32 -5.01 11.70
C PRO A 64 22.77 -4.54 11.59
N HIS A 65 23.64 -5.05 12.45
CA HIS A 65 25.08 -4.79 12.39
C HIS A 65 25.73 -5.66 11.31
N THR A 66 25.43 -5.38 10.03
CA THR A 66 25.99 -6.11 8.89
C THR A 66 27.11 -5.29 8.24
N LYS A 67 28.23 -5.93 7.89
CA LYS A 67 29.35 -5.25 7.21
C LYS A 67 28.96 -4.76 5.81
N TRP A 68 28.09 -5.50 5.13
CA TRP A 68 27.53 -5.19 3.81
C TRP A 68 26.14 -5.81 3.67
N PRO A 69 25.11 -5.07 3.23
CA PRO A 69 25.09 -3.62 2.96
C PRO A 69 25.24 -2.77 4.24
N LYS A 70 25.71 -1.52 4.11
CA LYS A 70 25.82 -0.57 5.24
C LYS A 70 24.43 -0.07 5.63
N PHE A 71 23.91 -0.54 6.76
CA PHE A 71 22.67 -0.03 7.34
C PHE A 71 22.97 1.20 8.21
N ASP A 72 22.31 2.31 7.89
CA ASP A 72 22.35 3.54 8.68
C ASP A 72 21.01 4.27 8.50
N THR A 73 20.05 3.89 9.33
CA THR A 73 18.66 4.39 9.26
C THR A 73 18.60 5.85 9.65
N VAL A 74 19.42 6.28 10.60
CA VAL A 74 19.52 7.68 11.01
C VAL A 74 19.95 8.52 9.81
N LYS A 75 21.06 8.16 9.16
CA LYS A 75 21.57 8.91 8.00
C LYS A 75 20.56 9.05 6.87
N VAL A 76 19.86 7.96 6.52
CA VAL A 76 18.85 7.96 5.44
C VAL A 76 17.65 8.84 5.82
N ASN A 77 17.10 8.66 7.03
CA ASN A 77 15.86 9.31 7.44
C ASN A 77 16.05 10.74 7.99
N THR A 78 17.29 11.18 8.23
CA THR A 78 17.62 12.59 8.53
C THR A 78 18.24 13.31 7.32
N SER A 79 18.18 12.72 6.13
CA SER A 79 18.69 13.34 4.91
C SER A 79 17.81 14.53 4.47
N LYS A 80 18.33 15.38 3.58
CA LYS A 80 17.54 16.48 3.00
C LYS A 80 16.33 15.98 2.21
N GLU A 81 16.46 14.81 1.57
CA GLU A 81 15.35 14.21 0.81
C GLU A 81 14.20 13.78 1.73
N ALA A 82 14.51 13.29 2.94
CA ALA A 82 13.52 12.86 3.93
C ALA A 82 12.59 13.99 4.44
N TYR A 83 12.98 15.26 4.22
CA TYR A 83 12.18 16.46 4.54
C TYR A 83 11.86 17.31 3.30
N SER A 84 12.16 16.82 2.10
CA SER A 84 12.06 17.60 0.84
C SER A 84 10.65 18.14 0.56
N TYR A 85 9.62 17.48 1.08
CA TYR A 85 8.21 17.88 0.95
C TYR A 85 7.72 18.82 2.07
N GLY A 86 8.63 19.38 2.87
CA GLY A 86 8.30 20.28 4.00
C GLY A 86 7.75 19.56 5.24
N MET A 87 7.73 18.23 5.22
CA MET A 87 7.33 17.36 6.33
C MET A 87 8.14 16.06 6.29
N PRO A 88 8.21 15.31 7.42
CA PRO A 88 8.84 14.00 7.43
C PRO A 88 8.18 13.04 6.45
N ASP A 89 8.97 12.42 5.58
CA ASP A 89 8.49 11.48 4.56
C ASP A 89 7.77 10.27 5.18
N GLY A 90 8.21 9.74 6.33
CA GLY A 90 7.55 8.63 7.02
C GLY A 90 6.08 8.93 7.34
N SER A 91 5.77 10.16 7.74
CA SER A 91 4.39 10.58 8.05
C SER A 91 3.54 10.70 6.78
N LEU A 92 4.13 11.09 5.66
CA LEU A 92 3.44 11.13 4.38
C LEU A 92 3.14 9.71 3.86
N VAL A 93 4.09 8.79 4.03
CA VAL A 93 3.91 7.38 3.62
C VAL A 93 2.88 6.68 4.51
N LEU A 94 2.78 7.01 5.81
CA LEU A 94 1.71 6.53 6.68
C LEU A 94 0.32 6.85 6.13
N VAL A 95 0.09 8.09 5.71
CA VAL A 95 -1.19 8.53 5.10
C VAL A 95 -1.47 7.75 3.81
N THR A 96 -0.42 7.50 3.05
CA THR A 96 -0.50 6.78 1.78
C THR A 96 -0.95 5.32 1.98
N HIS A 97 -0.40 4.61 2.97
CA HIS A 97 -0.88 3.26 3.33
C HIS A 97 -2.28 3.27 3.91
N ALA A 98 -2.65 4.26 4.72
CA ALA A 98 -4.01 4.40 5.22
C ALA A 98 -5.02 4.59 4.07
N MET A 99 -4.65 5.34 3.03
CA MET A 99 -5.44 5.48 1.81
C MET A 99 -5.59 4.13 1.08
N ASN A 100 -4.51 3.35 0.95
CA ASN A 100 -4.57 2.02 0.34
C ASN A 100 -5.52 1.09 1.10
N ILE A 101 -5.49 1.11 2.44
CA ILE A 101 -6.43 0.35 3.29
C ILE A 101 -7.87 0.78 3.01
N ALA A 102 -8.14 2.09 2.99
CA ALA A 102 -9.48 2.60 2.78
C ALA A 102 -10.04 2.20 1.40
N ILE A 103 -9.22 2.29 0.34
CA ILE A 103 -9.61 1.89 -1.01
C ILE A 103 -9.78 0.36 -1.08
N ALA A 104 -8.88 -0.43 -0.49
CA ALA A 104 -8.96 -1.89 -0.51
C ALA A 104 -10.18 -2.43 0.25
N ALA A 105 -10.54 -1.82 1.38
CA ALA A 105 -11.68 -2.21 2.20
C ALA A 105 -13.04 -1.79 1.62
N ALA A 106 -13.06 -0.91 0.61
CA ALA A 106 -14.31 -0.38 0.07
C ALA A 106 -15.01 -1.35 -0.90
N GLY A 107 -16.26 -1.70 -0.58
CA GLY A 107 -17.19 -2.38 -1.47
C GLY A 107 -17.06 -3.92 -1.51
N PRO A 108 -18.09 -4.61 -2.02
CA PRO A 108 -18.16 -6.07 -2.09
C PRO A 108 -17.21 -6.64 -3.15
N ALA A 109 -17.03 -7.98 -3.21
CA ALA A 109 -16.07 -8.56 -4.15
C ALA A 109 -16.38 -8.28 -5.63
N ASP A 110 -17.66 -8.15 -6.01
CA ASP A 110 -18.13 -7.83 -7.37
C ASP A 110 -18.01 -6.33 -7.73
N ARG A 111 -17.27 -5.53 -6.94
CA ARG A 111 -17.11 -4.09 -7.21
C ARG A 111 -16.46 -3.79 -8.56
N TYR A 112 -15.74 -4.72 -9.18
CA TYR A 112 -15.19 -4.52 -10.53
C TYR A 112 -16.28 -4.43 -11.61
N GLU A 113 -17.48 -4.96 -11.36
CA GLU A 113 -18.62 -4.86 -12.30
C GLU A 113 -19.41 -3.58 -12.06
N LYS A 114 -19.79 -3.33 -10.79
CA LYS A 114 -20.72 -2.26 -10.41
C LYS A 114 -20.05 -0.94 -10.03
N ARG A 115 -18.76 -0.96 -9.69
CA ARG A 115 -18.00 0.20 -9.16
C ARG A 115 -16.57 0.24 -9.71
N LYS A 116 -16.46 0.25 -11.03
CA LYS A 116 -15.20 0.26 -11.80
C LYS A 116 -14.19 1.34 -11.36
N TRP A 117 -14.67 2.45 -10.81
CA TRP A 117 -13.81 3.52 -10.31
C TRP A 117 -12.95 3.10 -9.10
N LEU A 118 -13.38 2.14 -8.28
CA LEU A 118 -12.63 1.68 -7.10
C LEU A 118 -11.35 0.91 -7.49
N PRO A 119 -11.40 -0.14 -8.33
CA PRO A 119 -10.19 -0.80 -8.81
C PRO A 119 -9.24 0.16 -9.57
N LEU A 120 -9.80 1.11 -10.34
CA LEU A 120 -9.00 2.11 -11.04
C LEU A 120 -8.32 3.07 -10.06
N ALA A 121 -9.01 3.51 -9.01
CA ALA A 121 -8.43 4.33 -7.95
C ALA A 121 -7.32 3.59 -7.18
N ALA A 122 -7.48 2.27 -6.97
CA ALA A 122 -6.45 1.44 -6.34
C ALA A 122 -5.15 1.42 -7.15
N ILE A 123 -5.22 1.25 -8.47
CA ILE A 123 -4.01 1.31 -9.32
C ILE A 123 -3.49 2.74 -9.48
N ALA A 124 -4.38 3.72 -9.65
CA ALA A 124 -3.99 5.11 -9.79
C ALA A 124 -3.24 5.63 -8.56
N SER A 125 -3.56 5.11 -7.37
CA SER A 125 -2.83 5.40 -6.14
C SER A 125 -1.57 4.54 -5.99
N ALA A 126 -1.64 3.22 -6.19
CA ALA A 126 -0.50 2.32 -5.96
C ALA A 126 0.66 2.54 -6.94
N LEU A 127 0.39 2.93 -8.20
CA LEU A 127 1.43 3.05 -9.22
C LEU A 127 2.45 4.18 -8.91
N PRO A 128 2.04 5.44 -8.64
CA PRO A 128 2.98 6.48 -8.20
C PRO A 128 3.79 6.08 -6.97
N GLN A 129 3.17 5.37 -6.02
CA GLN A 129 3.83 4.92 -4.80
C GLN A 129 4.93 3.90 -5.11
N ALA A 130 4.65 2.91 -5.96
CA ALA A 130 5.65 1.92 -6.37
C ALA A 130 6.79 2.55 -7.18
N LEU A 131 6.51 3.56 -8.01
CA LEU A 131 7.54 4.31 -8.71
C LEU A 131 8.44 5.10 -7.75
N MET A 132 7.86 5.73 -6.72
CA MET A 132 8.63 6.43 -5.71
C MET A 132 9.47 5.44 -4.87
N ALA A 133 8.88 4.31 -4.48
CA ALA A 133 9.57 3.22 -3.80
C ALA A 133 10.75 2.69 -4.64
N ALA A 134 10.58 2.55 -5.96
CA ALA A 134 11.65 2.17 -6.87
C ALA A 134 12.77 3.21 -6.93
N LYS A 135 12.43 4.50 -7.05
CA LYS A 135 13.41 5.59 -6.99
C LYS A 135 14.22 5.52 -5.69
N TYR A 136 13.55 5.34 -4.55
CA TYR A 136 14.22 5.26 -3.26
C TYR A 136 15.14 4.04 -3.15
N LEU A 137 14.64 2.87 -3.54
CA LEU A 137 15.33 1.59 -3.41
C LEU A 137 16.54 1.46 -4.35
N PHE A 138 16.41 1.93 -5.60
CA PHE A 138 17.42 1.71 -6.63
C PHE A 138 18.32 2.93 -6.91
N TYR A 139 17.92 4.13 -6.47
CA TYR A 139 18.70 5.34 -6.70
C TYR A 139 19.08 6.06 -5.40
N GLN A 140 18.11 6.43 -4.56
CA GLN A 140 18.35 7.26 -3.38
C GLN A 140 19.26 6.56 -2.35
N MET A 141 18.85 5.41 -1.81
CA MET A 141 19.64 4.65 -0.82
C MET A 141 21.02 4.20 -1.34
N PRO A 142 21.14 3.56 -2.53
CA PRO A 142 22.43 3.05 -2.98
C PRO A 142 23.37 4.13 -3.54
N LYS A 143 22.86 5.14 -4.26
CA LYS A 143 23.71 6.11 -4.98
C LYS A 143 23.87 7.44 -4.26
N VAL A 144 22.80 7.94 -3.64
CA VAL A 144 22.81 9.26 -2.98
C VAL A 144 23.23 9.13 -1.53
N ASP A 145 22.48 8.37 -0.72
CA ASP A 145 22.73 8.24 0.71
C ASP A 145 23.88 7.27 1.00
N LYS A 146 24.15 6.34 0.08
CA LYS A 146 25.15 5.25 0.21
C LYS A 146 24.97 4.47 1.52
N ALA A 147 23.71 4.32 1.93
CA ALA A 147 23.27 3.71 3.17
C ALA A 147 21.88 3.12 2.96
N TRP A 148 21.59 2.06 3.71
CA TRP A 148 20.32 1.36 3.62
C TRP A 148 19.54 1.53 4.90
N CYS A 149 18.23 1.69 4.75
CA CYS A 149 17.28 1.74 5.85
C CYS A 149 16.41 0.47 5.76
N PRO A 150 16.51 -0.48 6.70
CA PRO A 150 15.75 -1.74 6.62
C PRO A 150 14.24 -1.49 6.68
N TYR A 151 13.79 -0.51 7.47
CA TYR A 151 12.39 -0.08 7.55
C TYR A 151 11.87 0.45 6.20
N CYS A 152 12.69 1.23 5.51
CA CYS A 152 12.39 1.80 4.21
C CYS A 152 12.38 0.73 3.10
N VAL A 153 13.24 -0.29 3.22
CA VAL A 153 13.21 -1.45 2.32
C VAL A 153 11.93 -2.25 2.52
N VAL A 154 11.54 -2.54 3.76
CA VAL A 154 10.27 -3.21 4.06
C VAL A 154 9.11 -2.44 3.45
N ASP A 155 9.06 -1.13 3.70
CA ASP A 155 8.03 -0.26 3.16
C ASP A 155 7.98 -0.26 1.63
N ALA A 156 9.13 -0.13 0.96
CA ALA A 156 9.21 -0.21 -0.49
C ALA A 156 8.64 -1.53 -1.04
N LEU A 157 8.94 -2.66 -0.39
CA LEU A 157 8.37 -3.96 -0.75
C LEU A 157 6.85 -3.99 -0.59
N THR A 158 6.30 -3.34 0.43
CA THR A 158 4.83 -3.27 0.61
C THR A 158 4.14 -2.46 -0.49
N HIS A 159 4.78 -1.42 -1.03
CA HIS A 159 4.25 -0.68 -2.18
C HIS A 159 4.26 -1.52 -3.46
N PHE A 160 5.33 -2.28 -3.72
CA PHE A 160 5.35 -3.22 -4.85
C PHE A 160 4.31 -4.33 -4.70
N ALA A 161 4.16 -4.89 -3.49
CA ALA A 161 3.14 -5.89 -3.19
C ALA A 161 1.73 -5.32 -3.43
N THR A 162 1.47 -4.10 -2.95
CA THR A 162 0.18 -3.42 -3.13
C THR A 162 -0.16 -3.24 -4.60
N LEU A 163 0.80 -2.78 -5.42
CA LEU A 163 0.60 -2.65 -6.87
C LEU A 163 0.32 -4.01 -7.52
N GLY A 164 1.12 -5.04 -7.20
CA GLY A 164 0.95 -6.38 -7.74
C GLY A 164 -0.39 -7.02 -7.37
N LEU A 165 -0.88 -6.78 -6.15
CA LEU A 165 -2.16 -7.28 -5.67
C LEU A 165 -3.36 -6.52 -6.21
N ALA A 166 -3.21 -5.21 -6.50
CA ALA A 166 -4.28 -4.39 -7.08
C ALA A 166 -4.47 -4.64 -8.59
N LEU A 167 -3.43 -5.14 -9.27
CA LEU A 167 -3.41 -5.26 -10.73
C LEU A 167 -4.47 -6.23 -11.29
N PRO A 168 -4.66 -7.46 -10.77
CA PRO A 168 -5.64 -8.40 -11.31
C PRO A 168 -7.06 -7.84 -11.33
N GLU A 169 -7.44 -7.09 -10.29
CA GLU A 169 -8.78 -6.51 -10.19
C GLU A 169 -8.98 -5.38 -11.21
N ALA A 170 -8.00 -4.50 -11.38
CA ALA A 170 -8.05 -3.43 -12.37
C ALA A 170 -8.02 -3.95 -13.80
N LEU A 171 -7.27 -5.03 -14.07
CA LEU A 171 -7.23 -5.66 -15.38
C LEU A 171 -8.60 -6.19 -15.82
N ARG A 172 -9.43 -6.69 -14.88
CA ARG A 172 -10.81 -7.11 -15.20
C ARG A 172 -11.73 -5.94 -15.59
N VAL A 173 -11.44 -4.74 -15.10
CA VAL A 173 -12.17 -3.53 -15.50
C VAL A 173 -11.81 -3.11 -16.93
N VAL A 174 -10.52 -3.20 -17.30
CA VAL A 174 -10.00 -2.74 -18.59
C VAL A 174 -10.14 -3.80 -19.69
N ARG A 175 -10.06 -5.09 -19.35
CA ARG A 175 -10.14 -6.24 -20.27
C ARG A 175 -11.17 -7.26 -19.78
N PRO A 176 -12.48 -6.97 -19.91
CA PRO A 176 -13.55 -7.85 -19.44
C PRO A 176 -13.56 -9.24 -20.11
N GLU A 177 -12.97 -9.39 -21.29
CA GLU A 177 -13.02 -10.63 -22.10
C GLU A 177 -12.03 -11.73 -21.68
N THR A 178 -11.10 -11.47 -20.75
CA THR A 178 -10.01 -12.42 -20.44
C THR A 178 -10.27 -13.33 -19.22
N ALA A 179 -11.49 -13.36 -18.69
CA ALA A 179 -11.79 -14.12 -17.47
C ALA A 179 -13.00 -15.06 -17.61
N ALA A 180 -12.82 -16.21 -18.29
CA ALA A 180 -13.18 -17.57 -17.83
C ALA A 180 -13.07 -18.62 -18.96
N PRO A 181 -12.80 -19.93 -18.68
CA PRO A 181 -12.57 -20.55 -17.36
C PRO A 181 -11.20 -21.25 -17.23
N ALA A 182 -10.58 -21.13 -16.06
CA ALA A 182 -9.71 -22.19 -15.53
C ALA A 182 -10.64 -23.29 -14.99
N GLY A 183 -11.05 -24.18 -15.89
CA GLY A 183 -12.05 -25.21 -15.63
C GLY A 183 -12.29 -26.05 -16.87
N ALA A 184 -11.23 -26.72 -17.35
CA ALA A 184 -11.34 -27.82 -18.30
C ALA A 184 -10.68 -29.04 -17.64
N THR A 185 -11.54 -29.88 -17.09
CA THR A 185 -11.44 -31.34 -16.88
C THR A 185 -10.07 -32.02 -17.09
N GLY A 186 -9.63 -32.74 -16.07
CA GLY A 186 -8.69 -33.85 -16.10
C GLY A 186 -8.81 -34.63 -14.79
#